data_AF-A0A7Y3MHY1-F1
#
_entry.id   AF-A0A7Y3MHY1-F1
#
_cell.length_a   1.000
_cell.length_b   1.000
_cell.length_c   1.000
_cell.angle_alpha   90.00
_cell.angle_beta   90.00
_cell.angle_gamma   90.00
#
_symmetry.space_group_name_H-M   'P 1'
#
loop_
_entity.id
_entity.type
_entity.pdbx_description
1 polymer ?
#
loop_
_entity_poly.entity_id
_entity_poly.type
_entity_poly.pdbx_seq_one_letter_code
_entity_poly.pdbx_strand_id
1 'polypeptide(L)'
;MLVLSCFSLSASASTVVPVPPGLSPGDEYRLVFVTSGSTDAISSNIADYNTFVQSFADTAGLGPGWTAIASTSTVDARDNTQTSSGGAYGNGIPIYRLDGALVVTDYIDLWDGFLLNPADGVVTPINIDEQGSLVNDAEGAEGNVWTGTKSGYLTGDGGAGFDNEELGTATPVDGYTGATSPYWIEKSQQSPQSSLKRIYAMSSVLTVAPIPIPAAGWLFVTAIAGTIVVKRKNR
;
A
#
# COMPACT_ATOMS: atom_id res chain seq x y z
N MET A 1 35.46 34.96 -25.81
CA MET A 1 34.71 33.73 -26.12
C MET A 1 34.11 33.24 -24.81
N LEU A 2 32.84 33.54 -24.56
CA LEU A 2 32.16 33.23 -23.29
C LEU A 2 31.45 31.88 -23.47
N VAL A 3 31.90 30.85 -22.75
CA VAL A 3 31.26 29.53 -22.78
C VAL A 3 30.13 29.54 -21.76
N LEU A 4 28.90 29.46 -22.25
CA LEU A 4 27.69 29.38 -21.45
C LEU A 4 27.47 27.91 -21.07
N SER A 5 27.83 27.52 -19.85
CA SER A 5 27.49 26.19 -19.32
C SER A 5 25.98 26.11 -19.12
N CYS A 6 25.32 25.28 -19.92
CA CYS A 6 23.92 24.94 -19.74
C CYS A 6 23.81 23.98 -18.55
N PHE A 7 23.38 24.48 -17.40
CA PHE A 7 23.01 23.65 -16.26
C PHE A 7 21.68 22.97 -16.58
N SER A 8 21.72 21.70 -16.97
CA SER A 8 20.50 20.90 -17.09
C SER A 8 19.96 20.63 -15.69
N LEU A 9 18.87 21.30 -15.33
CA LEU A 9 18.11 21.00 -14.13
C LEU A 9 17.27 19.76 -14.43
N SER A 10 17.74 18.57 -14.06
CA SER A 10 16.87 17.40 -14.00
C SER A 10 15.89 17.63 -12.85
N ALA A 11 14.66 18.01 -13.18
CA ALA A 11 13.55 17.87 -12.26
C ALA A 11 13.23 16.37 -12.15
N SER A 12 13.60 15.74 -11.03
CA SER A 12 12.97 14.47 -10.67
C SER A 12 11.49 14.78 -10.46
N ALA A 13 10.63 14.27 -11.35
CA ALA A 13 9.21 14.23 -11.07
C ALA A 13 9.05 13.32 -9.85
N SER A 14 8.89 13.91 -8.66
CA SER A 14 8.44 13.16 -7.50
C SER A 14 6.99 12.82 -7.79
N THR A 15 6.74 11.60 -8.23
CA THR A 15 5.41 11.00 -8.20
C THR A 15 4.90 11.10 -6.77
N VAL A 16 3.75 11.75 -6.63
CA VAL A 16 3.12 11.98 -5.34
C VAL A 16 2.45 10.68 -4.94
N VAL A 17 2.81 10.14 -3.77
CA VAL A 17 2.09 9.01 -3.16
C VAL A 17 0.62 9.42 -3.03
N PRO A 18 -0.32 8.66 -3.62
CA PRO A 18 -1.71 9.06 -3.67
C PRO A 18 -2.29 9.10 -2.26
N VAL A 19 -3.00 10.18 -1.95
CA VAL A 19 -3.80 10.29 -0.71
C VAL A 19 -5.23 9.87 -1.05
N PRO A 20 -5.75 8.79 -0.45
CA PRO A 20 -7.12 8.36 -0.66
C PRO A 20 -8.16 9.44 -0.31
N PRO A 21 -9.29 9.50 -1.02
CA PRO A 21 -10.35 10.46 -0.72
C PRO A 21 -10.98 10.18 0.65
N GLY A 22 -11.35 11.25 1.36
CA GLY A 22 -12.06 11.16 2.64
C GLY A 22 -11.15 11.11 3.87
N LEU A 23 -9.83 11.04 3.71
CA LEU A 23 -8.88 11.14 4.82
C LEU A 23 -8.60 12.61 5.18
N SER A 24 -8.56 12.88 6.48
CA SER A 24 -8.19 14.16 7.07
C SER A 24 -6.70 14.23 7.38
N PRO A 25 -6.12 15.45 7.49
CA PRO A 25 -4.76 15.61 8.01
C PRO A 25 -4.51 14.87 9.32
N GLY A 26 -3.44 14.09 9.37
CA GLY A 26 -3.09 13.25 10.53
C GLY A 26 -3.66 11.84 10.50
N ASP A 27 -4.60 11.52 9.58
CA ASP A 27 -5.08 10.16 9.42
C ASP A 27 -3.96 9.24 8.89
N GLU A 28 -3.93 8.02 9.42
CA GLU A 28 -3.02 6.96 9.00
C GLU A 28 -3.70 6.02 8.00
N TYR A 29 -2.95 5.59 6.99
CA TYR A 29 -3.42 4.65 5.98
C TYR A 29 -2.25 3.85 5.40
N ARG A 30 -2.57 2.80 4.65
CA ARG A 30 -1.61 2.08 3.81
C ARG A 30 -2.10 1.99 2.39
N LEU A 31 -1.15 1.75 1.49
CA LEU A 31 -1.41 1.48 0.09
C LEU A 31 -1.01 0.05 -0.27
N VAL A 32 -1.74 -0.56 -1.21
CA VAL A 32 -1.44 -1.86 -1.80
C VAL A 32 -1.52 -1.84 -3.32
N PHE A 33 -0.71 -2.67 -3.95
CA PHE A 33 -0.76 -2.99 -5.38
C PHE A 33 -0.29 -4.43 -5.63
N VAL A 34 -0.50 -4.94 -6.84
CA VAL A 34 0.07 -6.21 -7.32
C VAL A 34 1.17 -5.89 -8.34
N THR A 35 2.37 -6.45 -8.25
CA THR A 35 3.46 -6.09 -9.19
C THR A 35 3.06 -6.32 -10.65
N SER A 36 3.40 -5.39 -11.55
CA SER A 36 3.21 -5.56 -13.00
C SER A 36 4.04 -6.74 -13.56
N GLY A 37 5.20 -6.99 -12.94
CA GLY A 37 6.08 -8.11 -13.26
C GLY A 37 5.91 -9.31 -12.34
N SER A 38 6.56 -10.41 -12.72
CA SER A 38 6.45 -11.71 -12.05
C SER A 38 7.81 -12.25 -11.62
N THR A 39 7.82 -13.06 -10.57
CA THR A 39 8.98 -13.82 -10.08
C THR A 39 8.60 -15.29 -9.83
N ASP A 40 9.61 -16.15 -9.74
CA ASP A 40 9.46 -17.48 -9.17
C ASP A 40 9.39 -17.42 -7.63
N ALA A 41 9.02 -18.54 -7.01
CA ALA A 41 8.90 -18.71 -5.57
C ALA A 41 10.02 -19.61 -4.98
N ILE A 42 11.22 -19.62 -5.58
CA ILE A 42 12.32 -20.51 -5.17
C ILE A 42 13.03 -20.02 -3.90
N SER A 43 13.06 -18.71 -3.67
CA SER A 43 13.74 -18.17 -2.49
C SER A 43 12.98 -18.49 -1.21
N SER A 44 13.69 -18.98 -0.19
CA SER A 44 13.16 -19.12 1.17
C SER A 44 13.34 -17.86 2.01
N ASN A 45 13.91 -16.79 1.45
CA ASN A 45 14.20 -15.54 2.16
C ASN A 45 13.19 -14.45 1.80
N ILE A 46 12.41 -14.00 2.80
CA ILE A 46 11.39 -12.96 2.59
C ILE A 46 11.98 -11.64 2.09
N ALA A 47 13.26 -11.37 2.39
CA ALA A 47 13.93 -10.15 1.95
C ALA A 47 14.07 -10.07 0.42
N ASP A 48 14.13 -11.20 -0.28
CA ASP A 48 14.22 -11.22 -1.75
C ASP A 48 12.90 -10.73 -2.36
N TYR A 49 11.77 -11.15 -1.78
CA TYR A 49 10.44 -10.70 -2.21
C TYR A 49 10.16 -9.24 -1.83
N ASN A 50 10.62 -8.80 -0.65
CA ASN A 50 10.57 -7.37 -0.27
C ASN A 50 11.40 -6.52 -1.25
N THR A 51 12.60 -6.96 -1.60
CA THR A 51 13.45 -6.28 -2.59
C THR A 51 12.77 -6.24 -3.95
N PHE A 52 12.13 -7.34 -4.37
CA PHE A 52 11.38 -7.42 -5.61
C PHE A 52 10.26 -6.37 -5.66
N VAL A 53 9.34 -6.35 -4.69
CA VAL A 53 8.22 -5.39 -4.70
C VAL A 53 8.68 -3.94 -4.54
N GLN A 54 9.73 -3.69 -3.75
CA GLN A 54 10.30 -2.35 -3.59
C GLN A 54 10.86 -1.83 -4.92
N SER A 55 11.45 -2.68 -5.75
CA SER A 55 11.97 -2.25 -7.06
C SER A 55 10.88 -1.74 -8.01
N PHE A 56 9.66 -2.29 -7.92
CA PHE A 56 8.50 -1.79 -8.66
C PHE A 56 8.02 -0.45 -8.10
N ALA A 57 7.93 -0.34 -6.77
CA ALA A 57 7.60 0.91 -6.11
C ALA A 57 8.60 2.04 -6.45
N ASP A 58 9.89 1.74 -6.51
CA ASP A 58 10.94 2.69 -6.90
C ASP A 58 10.76 3.13 -8.37
N THR A 59 10.43 2.20 -9.26
CA THR A 59 10.18 2.47 -10.68
C THR A 59 8.96 3.36 -10.89
N ALA A 60 7.91 3.17 -10.08
CA ALA A 60 6.73 4.02 -10.04
C ALA A 60 6.93 5.31 -9.22
N GLY A 61 8.09 5.47 -8.58
CA GLY A 61 8.44 6.58 -7.71
C GLY A 61 7.50 6.76 -6.50
N LEU A 62 7.02 5.65 -5.93
CA LEU A 62 6.18 5.60 -4.72
C LEU A 62 7.00 5.74 -3.43
N GLY A 63 8.33 5.77 -3.53
CA GLY A 63 9.24 5.90 -2.40
C GLY A 63 9.50 4.57 -1.66
N PRO A 64 10.30 4.62 -0.58
CA PRO A 64 10.70 3.44 0.17
C PRO A 64 9.59 2.93 1.10
N GLY A 65 9.72 1.69 1.55
CA GLY A 65 8.90 1.12 2.62
C GLY A 65 7.84 0.14 2.12
N TRP A 66 8.05 -0.49 0.97
CA TRP A 66 7.13 -1.50 0.44
C TRP A 66 7.62 -2.90 0.80
N THR A 67 6.72 -3.71 1.35
CA THR A 67 6.98 -5.11 1.68
C THR A 67 5.99 -6.04 0.99
N ALA A 68 6.42 -7.27 0.73
CA ALA A 68 5.60 -8.29 0.09
C ALA A 68 4.53 -8.80 1.06
N ILE A 69 3.29 -8.97 0.57
CA ILE A 69 2.25 -9.73 1.28
C ILE A 69 2.46 -11.21 0.95
N ALA A 70 3.48 -11.80 1.56
CA ALA A 70 3.82 -13.20 1.39
C ALA A 70 4.50 -13.75 2.65
N SER A 71 4.47 -15.07 2.81
CA SER A 71 5.13 -15.77 3.90
C SER A 71 6.22 -16.69 3.36
N THR A 72 7.32 -16.78 4.11
CA THR A 72 8.29 -17.87 4.02
C THR A 72 8.23 -18.71 5.29
N SER A 73 8.92 -19.85 5.33
CA SER A 73 8.90 -20.77 6.47
C SER A 73 9.35 -20.17 7.82
N THR A 74 9.96 -18.98 7.81
CA THR A 74 10.43 -18.29 9.02
C THR A 74 9.79 -16.93 9.25
N VAL A 75 9.03 -16.41 8.29
CA VAL A 75 8.43 -15.06 8.38
C VAL A 75 7.01 -15.11 7.83
N ASP A 76 6.05 -14.85 8.71
CA ASP A 76 4.64 -14.67 8.38
C ASP A 76 4.43 -13.34 7.63
N ALA A 77 3.49 -13.32 6.68
CA ALA A 77 3.12 -12.11 5.93
C ALA A 77 2.64 -10.97 6.84
N ARG A 78 1.91 -11.29 7.91
CA ARG A 78 1.45 -10.30 8.90
C ARG A 78 2.60 -9.67 9.70
N ASP A 79 3.66 -10.42 9.95
CA ASP A 79 4.85 -9.91 10.63
C ASP A 79 5.69 -9.08 9.65
N ASN A 80 5.83 -9.54 8.40
CA ASN A 80 6.56 -8.84 7.34
C ASN A 80 5.94 -7.48 6.98
N THR A 81 4.62 -7.38 7.02
CA THR A 81 3.87 -6.14 6.74
C THR A 81 3.64 -5.28 7.99
N GLN A 82 4.07 -5.75 9.16
CA GLN A 82 3.87 -5.11 10.47
C GLN A 82 2.38 -4.85 10.75
N THR A 83 1.54 -5.83 10.42
CA THR A 83 0.09 -5.83 10.66
C THR A 83 -0.31 -6.76 11.81
N SER A 84 0.65 -7.44 12.43
CA SER A 84 0.51 -8.13 13.71
C SER A 84 1.12 -7.32 14.86
N SER A 85 0.54 -7.46 16.05
CA SER A 85 1.18 -7.08 17.31
C SER A 85 1.02 -8.20 18.32
N GLY A 86 2.12 -8.90 18.62
CA GLY A 86 2.15 -9.94 19.66
C GLY A 86 1.29 -11.18 19.36
N GLY A 87 1.14 -11.55 18.08
CA GLY A 87 0.34 -12.72 17.66
C GLY A 87 -1.17 -12.46 17.53
N ALA A 88 -1.61 -11.22 17.75
CA ALA A 88 -2.96 -10.75 17.41
C ALA A 88 -2.87 -9.72 16.28
N TYR A 89 -3.98 -9.52 15.56
CA TYR A 89 -4.11 -8.44 14.59
C TYR A 89 -3.81 -7.09 15.28
N GLY A 90 -2.99 -6.26 14.64
CA GLY A 90 -2.63 -4.95 15.19
C GLY A 90 -3.83 -3.99 15.31
N ASN A 91 -3.56 -2.77 15.77
CA ASN A 91 -4.56 -1.70 16.04
C ASN A 91 -5.15 -1.10 14.74
N GLY A 92 -5.54 -1.95 13.78
CA GLY A 92 -5.57 -1.75 12.34
C GLY A 92 -6.00 -0.39 11.79
N ILE A 93 -5.44 -0.07 10.62
CA ILE A 93 -5.70 1.15 9.86
C ILE A 93 -6.19 0.78 8.46
N PRO A 94 -6.94 1.66 7.78
CA PRO A 94 -7.49 1.35 6.48
C PRO A 94 -6.41 1.19 5.41
N ILE A 95 -6.65 0.25 4.50
CA ILE A 95 -5.76 -0.08 3.40
C ILE A 95 -6.47 0.23 2.09
N TYR A 96 -5.79 0.94 1.21
CA TYR A 96 -6.32 1.40 -0.07
C TYR A 96 -5.47 0.92 -1.23
N ARG A 97 -6.06 0.90 -2.41
CA ARG A 97 -5.32 0.85 -3.66
C ARG A 97 -4.71 2.20 -4.02
N LEU A 98 -3.77 2.18 -4.96
CA LEU A 98 -3.16 3.38 -5.54
C LEU A 98 -4.15 4.33 -6.23
N ASP A 99 -5.33 3.85 -6.66
CA ASP A 99 -6.40 4.70 -7.20
C ASP A 99 -7.34 5.27 -6.13
N GLY A 100 -7.04 5.01 -4.84
CA GLY A 100 -7.80 5.50 -3.69
C GLY A 100 -9.02 4.65 -3.33
N ALA A 101 -9.25 3.52 -3.99
CA ALA A 101 -10.31 2.59 -3.61
C ALA A 101 -9.97 1.87 -2.30
N LEU A 102 -10.92 1.83 -1.36
CA LEU A 102 -10.78 1.13 -0.08
C LEU A 102 -10.74 -0.38 -0.30
N VAL A 103 -9.71 -1.04 0.23
CA VAL A 103 -9.53 -2.49 0.17
C VAL A 103 -9.99 -3.16 1.46
N VAL A 104 -9.63 -2.64 2.63
CA VAL A 104 -10.10 -3.12 3.95
C VAL A 104 -10.11 -2.01 4.97
N THR A 105 -10.96 -2.09 6.01
CA THR A 105 -11.03 -1.05 7.04
C THR A 105 -9.98 -1.22 8.13
N ASP A 106 -9.57 -2.45 8.41
CA ASP A 106 -8.52 -2.77 9.37
C ASP A 106 -7.74 -4.05 9.02
N TYR A 107 -6.83 -4.46 9.90
CA TYR A 107 -6.01 -5.65 9.70
C TYR A 107 -6.74 -6.96 10.02
N ILE A 108 -7.84 -6.92 10.79
CA ILE A 108 -8.68 -8.10 11.03
C ILE A 108 -9.39 -8.43 9.73
N ASP A 109 -9.99 -7.45 9.08
CA ASP A 109 -10.60 -7.59 7.75
C ASP A 109 -9.57 -8.11 6.73
N LEU A 110 -8.33 -7.61 6.76
CA LEU A 110 -7.31 -8.10 5.83
C LEU A 110 -7.08 -9.61 5.96
N TRP A 111 -7.02 -10.10 7.20
CA TRP A 111 -6.55 -11.44 7.51
C TRP A 111 -7.66 -12.42 7.88
N ASP A 112 -8.93 -12.03 7.90
CA ASP A 112 -10.04 -12.97 8.09
C ASP A 112 -10.36 -13.79 6.83
N GLY A 113 -9.77 -13.39 5.70
CA GLY A 113 -9.85 -14.04 4.40
C GLY A 113 -10.70 -13.28 3.38
N PHE A 114 -11.41 -12.23 3.78
CA PHE A 114 -12.24 -11.43 2.89
C PHE A 114 -11.77 -9.98 2.87
N LEU A 115 -11.42 -9.45 1.68
CA LEU A 115 -11.02 -8.05 1.49
C LEU A 115 -12.22 -7.06 1.56
N LEU A 116 -13.09 -7.25 2.55
CA LEU A 116 -14.26 -6.47 2.99
C LEU A 116 -15.51 -7.31 3.16
N ASN A 117 -16.18 -7.00 4.26
CA ASN A 117 -17.48 -7.52 4.63
C ASN A 117 -18.56 -6.99 3.64
N PRO A 118 -19.45 -7.85 3.11
CA PRO A 118 -20.57 -7.44 2.27
C PRO A 118 -21.47 -6.33 2.86
N ALA A 119 -21.41 -6.08 4.17
CA ALA A 119 -22.13 -5.02 4.86
C ALA A 119 -21.67 -3.59 4.47
N ASP A 120 -20.42 -3.41 4.04
CA ASP A 120 -19.84 -2.10 3.71
C ASP A 120 -19.95 -1.75 2.21
N GLY A 121 -20.57 -2.65 1.42
CA GLY A 121 -21.11 -2.37 0.09
C GLY A 121 -20.11 -2.27 -1.06
N VAL A 122 -18.80 -2.21 -0.79
CA VAL A 122 -17.75 -2.23 -1.82
C VAL A 122 -16.70 -3.26 -1.42
N VAL A 123 -16.47 -4.26 -2.27
CA VAL A 123 -15.41 -5.25 -2.09
C VAL A 123 -14.38 -5.00 -3.18
N THR A 124 -13.20 -4.54 -2.79
CA THR A 124 -12.19 -4.08 -3.77
C THR A 124 -11.03 -5.07 -3.82
N PRO A 125 -10.83 -5.78 -4.94
CA PRO A 125 -9.66 -6.64 -5.10
C PRO A 125 -8.37 -5.81 -5.21
N ILE A 126 -7.24 -6.42 -4.86
CA ILE A 126 -5.90 -5.85 -5.08
C ILE A 126 -5.48 -6.20 -6.51
N ASN A 127 -6.05 -5.51 -7.52
CA ASN A 127 -5.85 -5.83 -8.94
C ASN A 127 -5.36 -4.66 -9.80
N ILE A 128 -4.63 -3.72 -9.20
CA ILE A 128 -3.88 -2.72 -9.95
C ILE A 128 -2.39 -2.84 -9.69
N ASP A 129 -1.62 -2.54 -10.71
CA ASP A 129 -0.16 -2.48 -10.62
C ASP A 129 0.36 -1.17 -10.04
N GLU A 130 1.68 -1.10 -9.86
CA GLU A 130 2.35 0.07 -9.32
C GLU A 130 2.19 1.34 -10.17
N GLN A 131 1.75 1.22 -11.43
CA GLN A 131 1.38 2.34 -12.29
C GLN A 131 -0.13 2.67 -12.25
N GLY A 132 -0.91 1.92 -11.47
CA GLY A 132 -2.36 2.06 -11.37
C GLY A 132 -3.13 1.42 -12.54
N SER A 133 -2.47 0.59 -13.34
CA SER A 133 -3.14 -0.15 -14.43
C SER A 133 -3.77 -1.41 -13.88
N LEU A 134 -4.97 -1.75 -14.38
CA LEU A 134 -5.60 -3.01 -14.03
C LEU A 134 -4.74 -4.19 -14.50
N VAL A 135 -4.49 -5.12 -13.59
CA VAL A 135 -3.96 -6.42 -13.92
C VAL A 135 -5.13 -7.28 -14.39
N ASN A 136 -5.22 -7.51 -15.70
CA ASN A 136 -6.36 -8.17 -16.35
C ASN A 136 -6.79 -9.45 -15.59
N ASP A 137 -8.03 -9.41 -15.08
CA ASP A 137 -8.68 -10.43 -14.25
C ASP A 137 -9.05 -11.71 -15.02
N ALA A 138 -8.31 -12.10 -16.05
CA ALA A 138 -8.55 -13.37 -16.72
C ALA A 138 -7.92 -14.50 -15.88
N GLU A 139 -8.74 -15.43 -15.38
CA GLU A 139 -8.29 -16.67 -14.73
C GLU A 139 -7.19 -17.35 -15.59
N GLY A 140 -5.95 -17.27 -15.12
CA GLY A 140 -4.75 -17.71 -15.84
C GLY A 140 -3.49 -17.16 -15.17
N ALA A 141 -2.30 -17.54 -15.68
CA ALA A 141 -1.00 -17.21 -15.08
C ALA A 141 -0.79 -15.71 -14.78
N GLU A 142 -1.49 -14.83 -15.51
CA GLU A 142 -1.43 -13.39 -15.33
C GLU A 142 -2.14 -12.90 -14.06
N GLY A 143 -3.20 -13.57 -13.58
CA GLY A 143 -3.92 -13.15 -12.38
C GLY A 143 -3.43 -13.81 -11.08
N ASN A 144 -2.58 -14.84 -11.17
CA ASN A 144 -2.07 -15.55 -10.01
C ASN A 144 -0.95 -14.75 -9.30
N VAL A 145 -0.93 -14.85 -7.97
CA VAL A 145 0.00 -14.14 -7.10
C VAL A 145 0.64 -15.10 -6.10
N TRP A 146 1.94 -14.98 -5.87
CA TRP A 146 2.60 -15.73 -4.81
C TRP A 146 2.26 -15.14 -3.44
N THR A 147 1.90 -16.01 -2.51
CA THR A 147 1.51 -15.61 -1.16
C THR A 147 2.10 -16.54 -0.12
N GLY A 148 2.06 -17.86 -0.29
CA GLY A 148 2.49 -18.84 0.72
C GLY A 148 1.81 -18.65 2.08
N THR A 149 0.63 -18.03 2.12
CA THR A 149 0.01 -17.46 3.32
C THR A 149 -1.41 -17.96 3.49
N LYS A 150 -1.81 -18.27 4.73
CA LYS A 150 -3.17 -18.67 5.12
C LYS A 150 -4.13 -17.49 5.06
N SER A 151 -5.34 -17.73 4.56
CA SER A 151 -6.42 -16.75 4.51
C SER A 151 -7.08 -16.44 5.85
N GLY A 152 -6.92 -17.29 6.87
CA GLY A 152 -7.58 -17.10 8.17
C GLY A 152 -9.06 -17.51 8.21
N TYR A 153 -9.73 -17.66 7.06
CA TYR A 153 -11.15 -18.01 6.99
C TYR A 153 -11.54 -19.28 7.77
N LEU A 154 -10.69 -20.32 7.68
CA LEU A 154 -10.94 -21.62 8.34
C LEU A 154 -10.20 -21.76 9.67
N THR A 155 -9.06 -21.08 9.83
CA THR A 155 -8.12 -21.32 10.94
C THR A 155 -8.14 -20.22 11.99
N GLY A 156 -8.65 -19.03 11.67
CA GLY A 156 -8.53 -17.83 12.49
C GLY A 156 -7.09 -17.28 12.58
N ASP A 157 -6.15 -17.86 11.84
CA ASP A 157 -4.72 -17.54 11.86
C ASP A 157 -4.28 -16.98 10.51
N GLY A 158 -4.99 -15.97 10.03
CA GLY A 158 -4.68 -15.37 8.73
C GLY A 158 -3.40 -14.55 8.77
N GLY A 159 -2.76 -14.46 7.61
CA GLY A 159 -1.47 -13.80 7.47
C GLY A 159 -0.28 -14.61 7.98
N ALA A 160 -0.50 -15.80 8.53
CA ALA A 160 0.53 -16.77 8.86
C ALA A 160 0.97 -17.60 7.64
N GLY A 161 2.19 -18.14 7.69
CA GLY A 161 2.67 -19.10 6.69
C GLY A 161 1.75 -20.30 6.54
N PHE A 162 1.54 -20.74 5.30
CA PHE A 162 0.84 -21.99 5.03
C PHE A 162 1.79 -23.16 5.19
N ASP A 163 1.63 -23.95 6.26
CA ASP A 163 2.60 -24.96 6.68
C ASP A 163 3.00 -25.91 5.53
N ASN A 164 4.28 -25.89 5.15
CA ASN A 164 4.88 -26.68 4.05
C ASN A 164 4.49 -26.23 2.63
N GLU A 165 3.79 -25.10 2.50
CA GLU A 165 3.40 -24.46 1.24
C GLU A 165 3.77 -22.96 1.26
N GLU A 166 4.71 -22.54 2.10
CA GLU A 166 5.27 -21.19 2.07
C GLU A 166 6.18 -20.99 0.85
N LEU A 167 6.53 -19.74 0.53
CA LEU A 167 7.52 -19.46 -0.52
C LEU A 167 8.88 -20.10 -0.16
N GLY A 168 9.58 -20.62 -1.17
CA GLY A 168 10.79 -21.44 -1.01
C GLY A 168 10.52 -22.95 -0.82
N THR A 169 9.25 -23.36 -0.73
CA THR A 169 8.87 -24.78 -0.78
C THR A 169 8.67 -25.24 -2.24
N ALA A 170 8.59 -26.55 -2.48
CA ALA A 170 8.45 -27.08 -3.83
C ALA A 170 7.12 -26.69 -4.51
N THR A 171 6.06 -26.51 -3.70
CA THR A 171 4.71 -26.25 -4.15
C THR A 171 4.02 -25.18 -3.29
N PRO A 172 4.43 -23.90 -3.40
CA PRO A 172 3.87 -22.85 -2.57
C PRO A 172 2.40 -22.57 -2.88
N VAL A 173 1.67 -22.08 -1.88
CA VAL A 173 0.32 -21.56 -2.01
C VAL A 173 0.36 -20.27 -2.84
N ASP A 174 -0.65 -20.11 -3.69
CA ASP A 174 -0.85 -18.90 -4.48
C ASP A 174 -2.30 -18.39 -4.36
N GLY A 175 -2.44 -17.08 -4.50
CA GLY A 175 -3.72 -16.38 -4.53
C GLY A 175 -4.10 -15.92 -5.94
N TYR A 176 -5.12 -15.06 -6.01
CA TYR A 176 -5.62 -14.49 -7.24
C TYR A 176 -6.04 -13.03 -7.08
N THR A 177 -5.43 -12.17 -7.89
CA THR A 177 -5.55 -10.71 -7.81
C THR A 177 -6.98 -10.17 -7.94
N GLY A 178 -7.82 -10.83 -8.74
CA GLY A 178 -9.23 -10.43 -8.94
C GLY A 178 -10.20 -10.98 -7.89
N ALA A 179 -9.72 -11.78 -6.92
CA ALA A 179 -10.56 -12.30 -5.86
C ALA A 179 -10.60 -11.36 -4.66
N THR A 180 -11.73 -11.39 -3.98
CA THR A 180 -11.94 -10.73 -2.68
C THR A 180 -12.39 -11.71 -1.60
N SER A 181 -12.68 -12.96 -1.98
CA SER A 181 -12.85 -14.11 -1.10
C SER A 181 -11.48 -14.65 -0.67
N PRO A 182 -11.39 -15.70 0.17
CA PRO A 182 -10.12 -16.29 0.60
C PRO A 182 -9.15 -16.62 -0.53
N TYR A 183 -9.65 -16.83 -1.76
CA TYR A 183 -8.84 -17.02 -2.97
C TYR A 183 -7.94 -15.84 -3.33
N TRP A 184 -8.15 -14.64 -2.76
CA TRP A 184 -7.23 -13.52 -2.97
C TRP A 184 -5.82 -13.86 -2.49
N ILE A 185 -5.72 -14.67 -1.43
CA ILE A 185 -4.47 -15.09 -0.81
C ILE A 185 -4.22 -16.61 -0.84
N GLU A 186 -5.28 -17.41 -0.86
CA GLU A 186 -5.23 -18.87 -0.73
C GLU A 186 -6.15 -19.53 -1.77
N LYS A 187 -5.78 -19.48 -3.06
CA LYS A 187 -6.55 -20.08 -4.18
C LYS A 187 -6.15 -21.52 -4.46
N SER A 188 -4.86 -21.77 -4.65
CA SER A 188 -4.35 -23.10 -5.03
C SER A 188 -3.20 -23.50 -4.12
N GLN A 189 -3.21 -24.76 -3.71
CA GLN A 189 -2.29 -25.31 -2.72
C GLN A 189 -1.00 -25.88 -3.33
N GLN A 190 -0.88 -25.95 -4.68
CA GLN A 190 0.18 -26.76 -5.30
C GLN A 190 0.71 -26.24 -6.64
N SER A 191 1.11 -24.97 -6.70
CA SER A 191 1.79 -24.43 -7.89
C SER A 191 3.29 -24.73 -7.85
N PRO A 192 3.94 -25.21 -8.94
CA PRO A 192 5.39 -25.40 -8.96
C PRO A 192 6.12 -24.08 -8.67
N GLN A 193 7.06 -24.09 -7.72
CA GLN A 193 7.81 -22.88 -7.33
C GLN A 193 8.55 -22.18 -8.47
N SER A 194 8.86 -22.90 -9.57
CA SER A 194 9.48 -22.31 -10.77
C SER A 194 8.50 -21.52 -11.66
N SER A 195 7.22 -21.48 -11.32
CA SER A 195 6.22 -20.72 -12.07
C SER A 195 6.40 -19.24 -11.81
N LEU A 196 6.27 -18.43 -12.86
CA LEU A 196 6.30 -16.98 -12.73
C LEU A 196 4.91 -16.46 -12.34
N LYS A 197 4.81 -15.81 -11.19
CA LYS A 197 3.59 -15.15 -10.71
C LYS A 197 3.93 -13.78 -10.11
N ARG A 198 2.91 -12.93 -9.92
CA ARG A 198 3.07 -11.59 -9.35
C ARG A 198 3.12 -11.66 -7.83
N ILE A 199 3.45 -10.56 -7.18
CA ILE A 199 3.44 -10.45 -5.72
C ILE A 199 2.66 -9.20 -5.32
N TYR A 200 1.86 -9.29 -4.25
CA TYR A 200 1.26 -8.11 -3.66
C TYR A 200 2.29 -7.32 -2.86
N ALA A 201 2.24 -6.01 -2.96
CA ALA A 201 3.04 -5.08 -2.19
C ALA A 201 2.16 -4.29 -1.23
N MET A 202 2.66 -4.02 -0.03
CA MET A 202 2.04 -3.13 0.96
C MET A 202 3.02 -2.07 1.40
N SER A 203 2.58 -0.83 1.48
CA SER A 203 3.39 0.27 2.02
C SER A 203 3.54 0.16 3.54
N SER A 204 4.56 0.82 4.06
CA SER A 204 4.60 1.25 5.46
C SER A 204 3.40 2.14 5.78
N VAL A 205 3.20 2.42 7.08
CA VAL A 205 2.17 3.36 7.51
C VAL A 205 2.46 4.75 6.93
N LEU A 206 1.49 5.30 6.23
CA LEU A 206 1.50 6.65 5.69
C LEU A 206 0.59 7.54 6.53
N THR A 207 0.93 8.82 6.63
CA THR A 207 0.12 9.82 7.33
C THR A 207 -0.25 10.94 6.38
N VAL A 208 -1.50 11.36 6.36
CA VAL A 208 -1.93 12.51 5.57
C VAL A 208 -1.26 13.77 6.08
N ALA A 209 -0.49 14.43 5.21
CA ALA A 209 0.24 15.64 5.57
C ALA A 209 -0.72 16.79 5.95
N PRO A 210 -0.35 17.63 6.93
CA PRO A 210 -1.11 18.83 7.26
C PRO A 210 -1.19 19.79 6.07
N ILE A 211 -2.37 20.37 5.85
CA ILE A 211 -2.56 21.41 4.83
C ILE A 211 -1.69 22.61 5.23
N PRO A 212 -0.75 23.06 4.39
CA PRO A 212 0.06 24.23 4.70
C PRO A 212 -0.87 25.44 4.83
N ILE A 213 -0.91 26.05 6.02
CA ILE A 213 -1.60 27.33 6.20
C ILE A 213 -0.78 28.38 5.43
N PRO A 214 -1.32 29.03 4.38
CA PRO A 214 -0.59 30.08 3.70
C PRO A 214 -0.20 31.16 4.70
N ALA A 215 1.04 31.63 4.66
CA ALA A 215 1.60 32.65 5.54
C ALA A 215 0.82 34.00 5.55
N ALA A 216 -0.25 34.14 4.77
CA ALA A 216 -1.14 35.30 4.71
C ALA A 216 -2.09 35.46 5.92
N GLY A 217 -2.13 34.50 6.86
CA GLY A 217 -2.98 34.57 8.07
C GLY A 217 -2.69 35.73 9.04
N TRP A 218 -1.62 36.50 8.82
CA TRP A 218 -1.23 37.62 9.70
C TRP A 218 -1.61 39.02 9.19
N LEU A 219 -2.24 39.17 8.02
CA LEU A 219 -2.50 40.49 7.42
C LEU A 219 -3.83 41.17 7.82
N PHE A 220 -4.68 40.55 8.65
CA PHE A 220 -6.00 41.13 8.98
C PHE A 220 -6.14 41.77 10.37
N VAL A 221 -5.05 41.98 11.14
CA VAL A 221 -5.16 42.55 12.51
C VAL A 221 -4.75 44.02 12.64
N THR A 222 -4.29 44.73 11.60
CA THR A 222 -3.80 46.13 11.76
C THR A 222 -4.55 47.21 10.96
N ALA A 223 -5.78 46.98 10.50
CA ALA A 223 -6.55 47.97 9.74
C ALA A 223 -7.68 48.69 10.51
N ILE A 224 -7.66 48.75 11.85
CA ILE A 224 -8.59 49.59 12.63
C ILE A 224 -7.82 50.35 13.74
N ALA A 225 -6.99 51.30 13.34
CA ALA A 225 -6.48 52.34 14.24
C ALA A 225 -6.22 53.63 13.46
N GLY A 226 -7.25 54.13 12.79
CA GLY A 226 -7.13 55.32 11.95
C GLY A 226 -8.44 56.06 11.79
N THR A 227 -8.93 56.71 12.86
CA THR A 227 -9.60 58.03 12.81
C THR A 227 -10.07 58.46 14.20
N ILE A 228 -9.30 59.32 14.88
CA ILE A 228 -9.91 60.34 15.75
C ILE A 228 -9.40 61.70 15.26
N VAL A 229 -10.39 62.47 14.81
CA VAL A 229 -10.32 63.79 14.20
C VAL A 229 -9.82 64.83 15.21
N VAL A 230 -8.80 65.60 14.79
CA VAL A 230 -8.42 66.85 15.44
C VAL A 230 -9.53 67.89 15.22
N LYS A 231 -10.03 68.50 16.30
CA LYS A 231 -10.71 69.80 16.20
C LYS A 231 -10.21 70.76 17.28
N ARG A 232 -9.27 71.62 16.88
CA ARG A 232 -8.86 72.86 17.57
C ARG A 232 -10.06 73.82 17.67
N LYS A 233 -10.23 74.51 18.80
CA LYS A 233 -10.69 75.91 18.79
C LYS A 233 -10.18 76.69 20.01
N ASN A 234 -9.54 77.82 19.70
CA ASN A 234 -8.94 78.81 20.57
C ASN A 234 -9.99 79.59 21.38
N ARG A 235 -9.67 79.94 22.63
CA ARG A 235 -9.52 81.32 23.15
C ARG A 235 -8.94 81.30 24.54
#